data_AF-A0A514CMM2-F1
#
_entry.id   AF-A0A514CMM2-F1
#
_cell.length_a   1.000
_cell.length_b   1.000
_cell.length_c   1.000
_cell.angle_alpha   90.00
_cell.angle_beta   90.00
_cell.angle_gamma   90.00
#
_symmetry.space_group_name_H-M   'P 1'
#
loop_
_entity.id
_entity.type
_entity.pdbx_description
1 polymer ?
#
loop_
_entity_poly.entity_id
_entity_poly.type
_entity_poly.pdbx_seq_one_letter_code
_entity_poly.pdbx_strand_id
1 'polypeptide(L)' 'MNSKLDDHYKVPIAPPGFPELGAAMTDGEVAFRQHAGGHSTGPNWSTWIAWASRYWDHN' A
#
# COMPACT_ATOMS: atom_id res chain seq x y z
N MET A 1 25.10 -28.69 1.14
CA MET A 1 24.72 -27.60 2.06
C MET A 1 23.31 -27.17 1.71
N ASN A 2 22.30 -27.86 2.24
CA ASN A 2 20.89 -27.45 2.20
C ASN A 2 20.40 -27.46 3.64
N SER A 3 19.95 -26.32 4.18
CA SER A 3 18.98 -26.26 5.30
C SER A 3 18.57 -24.84 5.76
N LYS A 4 18.61 -23.78 4.93
CA LYS A 4 18.24 -22.43 5.40
C LYS A 4 17.47 -21.55 4.40
N LEU A 5 16.79 -22.13 3.41
CA LEU A 5 16.03 -21.34 2.43
C LEU A 5 14.51 -21.51 2.56
N ASP A 6 14.05 -22.18 3.61
CA ASP A 6 12.71 -22.75 3.72
C ASP A 6 11.85 -22.19 4.87
N ASP A 7 12.38 -21.35 5.77
CA ASP A 7 11.65 -20.98 7.01
C ASP A 7 11.09 -19.54 7.11
N HIS A 8 11.18 -18.70 6.08
CA HIS A 8 10.70 -17.31 6.17
C HIS A 8 9.77 -16.87 5.02
N TYR A 9 8.79 -17.70 4.68
CA TYR A 9 7.55 -17.25 4.04
C TYR A 9 6.67 -16.46 5.04
N LYS A 10 7.18 -15.39 5.67
CA LYS A 10 6.43 -14.69 6.71
C LYS A 10 6.35 -13.18 6.46
N VAL A 11 5.26 -12.85 5.75
CA VAL A 11 4.60 -11.53 5.67
C VAL A 11 5.40 -10.51 4.86
N PRO A 12 4.77 -9.73 3.94
CA PRO A 12 5.40 -8.50 3.49
C PRO A 12 5.39 -7.55 4.68
N ILE A 13 6.41 -7.67 5.53
CA ILE A 13 6.55 -6.83 6.70
C ILE A 13 6.83 -5.43 6.14
N ALA A 14 5.79 -4.60 6.10
CA ALA A 14 6.01 -3.17 5.99
C ALA A 14 7.05 -2.82 7.08
N PRO A 15 8.06 -1.98 6.78
CA PRO A 15 9.10 -1.68 7.76
C PRO A 15 8.46 -1.25 9.09
N PRO A 16 9.04 -1.62 10.25
CA PRO A 16 8.45 -1.26 11.54
C PRO A 16 8.16 0.25 11.59
N GLY A 17 6.92 0.60 11.90
CA GLY A 17 6.41 1.98 11.86
C GLY A 17 5.54 2.32 10.65
N PHE A 18 5.39 1.43 9.67
CA PHE A 18 4.45 1.59 8.55
C PHE A 18 3.16 0.77 8.75
N PRO A 19 2.04 1.21 8.13
CA PRO A 19 0.83 0.41 8.03
C PRO A 19 1.05 -0.91 7.30
N GLU A 20 0.17 -1.89 7.52
CA GLU A 20 0.22 -3.16 6.81
C GLU A 20 0.18 -2.98 5.29
N LEU A 21 0.83 -3.88 4.55
CA LEU A 21 0.84 -3.82 3.09
C LEU A 21 -0.59 -3.87 2.53
N GLY A 22 -0.93 -2.90 1.69
CA GLY A 22 -2.26 -2.77 1.09
C GLY A 22 -3.25 -1.96 1.94
N ALA A 23 -2.95 -1.71 3.23
CA ALA A 23 -3.78 -0.87 4.08
C ALA A 23 -3.78 0.57 3.56
N ALA A 24 -4.99 1.10 3.33
CA ALA A 24 -5.20 2.45 2.84
C ALA A 24 -5.59 3.36 4.01
N MET A 25 -4.77 4.38 4.27
CA MET A 25 -5.08 5.46 5.21
C MET A 25 -5.55 6.67 4.39
N THR A 26 -6.85 6.75 4.11
CA THR A 26 -7.43 7.71 3.13
C THR A 26 -8.44 8.69 3.72
N ASP A 27 -8.64 8.66 5.04
CA ASP A 27 -9.69 9.47 5.69
C ASP A 27 -9.31 10.96 5.79
N GLY A 28 -8.02 11.28 5.66
CA GLY A 28 -7.49 12.65 5.76
C GLY A 28 -7.30 13.36 4.42
N GLU A 29 -6.94 14.63 4.52
CA GLU A 29 -6.51 15.48 3.40
C GLU A 29 -5.14 15.08 2.83
N VAL A 30 -4.38 14.27 3.59
CA VAL A 30 -3.16 13.60 3.14
C VAL A 30 -3.37 12.11 3.39
N ALA A 31 -3.13 11.29 2.36
CA ALA A 31 -3.35 9.86 2.42
C ALA A 31 -2.06 9.06 2.20
N PHE A 32 -2.03 7.86 2.77
CA PHE A 32 -0.94 6.90 2.61
C PHE A 32 -1.46 5.51 2.26
N ARG A 33 -0.82 4.85 1.28
CA ARG A 33 -1.00 3.42 1.00
C ARG A 33 0.25 2.86 0.33
N GLN A 34 0.81 1.80 0.91
CA GLN A 34 1.80 0.96 0.24
C GLN A 34 1.07 -0.19 -0.47
N HIS A 35 1.31 -0.40 -1.77
CA HIS A 35 0.78 -1.56 -2.49
C HIS A 35 1.81 -2.69 -2.59
N ALA A 36 1.33 -3.89 -2.89
CA ALA A 36 2.17 -5.03 -3.22
C ALA A 36 2.71 -4.93 -4.66
N GLY A 37 3.94 -5.42 -4.87
CA GLY A 37 4.57 -5.50 -6.20
C GLY A 37 5.83 -4.63 -6.33
N GLY A 38 6.31 -4.46 -7.56
CA GLY A 38 7.52 -3.70 -7.88
C GLY A 38 7.31 -2.20 -8.08
N HIS A 39 8.25 -1.55 -8.78
CA HIS A 39 8.25 -0.11 -9.06
C HIS A 39 7.24 0.26 -10.16
N SER A 40 5.94 0.22 -9.85
CA SER A 40 4.84 0.60 -10.74
C SER A 40 3.74 1.30 -9.95
N THR A 41 3.04 2.24 -10.59
CA THR A 41 1.91 2.96 -9.98
C THR A 41 0.56 2.26 -10.16
N GLY A 42 0.49 1.27 -11.06
CA GLY A 42 -0.73 0.52 -11.43
C GLY A 42 -1.64 0.16 -10.24
N PRO A 43 -1.14 -0.58 -9.23
CA PRO A 43 -1.97 -1.10 -8.14
C PRO A 43 -2.56 -0.04 -7.19
N ASN A 44 -2.13 1.23 -7.30
CA ASN A 44 -2.62 2.33 -6.47
C ASN A 44 -3.67 3.21 -7.17
N TRP A 45 -3.87 3.10 -8.49
CA TRP A 45 -4.76 4.02 -9.23
C TRP A 45 -6.21 4.00 -8.74
N SER A 46 -6.78 2.83 -8.46
CA SER A 46 -8.16 2.74 -7.97
C SER A 46 -8.33 3.39 -6.59
N THR A 47 -7.37 3.17 -5.68
CA THR A 47 -7.35 3.85 -4.37
C THR A 47 -7.22 5.36 -4.52
N TRP A 48 -6.31 5.82 -5.40
CA TRP A 48 -6.11 7.25 -5.62
C TRP A 48 -7.36 7.92 -6.20
N ILE A 49 -8.01 7.31 -7.20
CA ILE A 49 -9.27 7.81 -7.78
C ILE A 49 -10.35 7.96 -6.71
N ALA A 50 -10.55 6.94 -5.88
CA ALA A 50 -11.55 6.98 -4.80
C ALA A 50 -11.23 8.04 -3.73
N TRP A 51 -9.95 8.24 -3.41
CA TRP A 51 -9.53 9.30 -2.48
C TRP A 51 -9.69 10.71 -3.07
N ALA A 52 -9.31 10.88 -4.34
CA ALA A 52 -9.31 12.16 -5.05
C ALA A 52 -10.73 12.62 -5.45
N SER A 53 -11.68 11.70 -5.62
CA SER A 53 -13.04 12.03 -6.02
C SER A 53 -13.78 12.94 -5.04
N ARG A 54 -13.33 13.00 -3.77
CA ARG A 54 -13.83 13.92 -2.74
C ARG A 54 -13.64 15.40 -3.10
N TYR A 55 -12.75 15.70 -4.04
CA TYR A 55 -12.40 17.06 -4.45
C TYR A 55 -12.90 17.44 -5.84
N TRP A 56 -13.58 16.54 -6.56
CA TRP A 56 -13.99 16.83 -7.94
C TRP A 56 -15.19 17.77 -8.04
N ASP A 57 -15.96 17.90 -6.97
CA ASP A 57 -17.03 18.89 -6.90
C ASP A 57 -16.46 20.22 -6.41
N HIS A 58 -16.27 21.14 -7.37
CA HIS A 58 -16.03 22.55 -7.13
C HIS A 58 -17.24 23.34 -7.67
N ASN A 59 -18.15 23.75 -6.79
CA ASN A 59 -19.03 24.89 -7.04
C ASN A 59 -18.35 26.16 -6.55
#